data_AF-A0A946Q203-F1
#
_entry.id   AF-A0A946Q203-F1
#
_cell.length_a   1.000
_cell.length_b   1.000
_cell.length_c   1.000
_cell.angle_alpha   90.00
_cell.angle_beta   90.00
_cell.angle_gamma   90.00
#
_symmetry.space_group_name_H-M   'P 1'
#
loop_
_entity.id
_entity.type
_entity.pdbx_description
1 polymer ?
#
loop_
_entity_poly.entity_id
_entity_poly.type
_entity_poly.pdbx_seq_one_letter_code
_entity_poly.pdbx_strand_id
1 'polypeptide(L)'
;MVDKNRMVPGEKLRGADKVRRIPVKVIPTTALLRKPDWIRVRIRTNPDITRIKDILRRRKLASVCEEASCPNLPECFSHGTATFMIMGEICTRRCPFCDVAHGSPKELDQDEPGQLAEAVQEMGL
;
A
#
# COMPACT_ATOMS: atom_id res chain seq x y z
N MET A 1 17.53 5.11 -24.58
CA MET A 1 16.08 5.24 -24.32
C MET A 1 15.66 4.04 -23.49
N VAL A 2 15.21 4.22 -22.25
CA VAL A 2 14.74 3.10 -21.40
C VAL A 2 13.44 2.59 -22.01
N ASP A 3 13.39 1.30 -22.32
CA ASP A 3 12.20 0.67 -22.87
C ASP A 3 11.09 0.64 -21.81
N LYS A 4 10.20 1.65 -21.87
CA LYS A 4 9.05 1.82 -20.96
C LYS A 4 8.02 0.68 -21.07
N ASN A 5 8.25 -0.31 -21.94
CA ASN A 5 7.42 -1.50 -22.04
C ASN A 5 7.88 -2.65 -21.14
N ARG A 6 9.14 -2.72 -20.71
CA ARG A 6 9.63 -3.83 -19.89
C ARG A 6 9.17 -3.68 -18.44
N MET A 7 8.33 -4.60 -17.96
CA MET A 7 8.00 -4.69 -16.52
C MET A 7 9.19 -5.31 -15.81
N VAL A 8 9.78 -4.60 -14.85
CA VAL A 8 10.86 -5.11 -13.99
C VAL A 8 10.23 -5.71 -12.72
N PRO A 9 10.57 -6.95 -12.34
CA PRO A 9 10.10 -7.53 -11.08
C PRO A 9 10.44 -6.63 -9.88
N GLY A 10 9.45 -6.34 -9.04
CA GLY A 10 9.59 -5.46 -7.87
C GLY A 10 9.43 -3.96 -8.16
N GLU A 11 9.27 -3.54 -9.41
CA GLU A 11 9.03 -2.13 -9.73
C GLU A 11 7.58 -1.73 -9.43
N LYS A 12 7.39 -0.66 -8.65
CA LYS A 12 6.07 -0.16 -8.25
C LYS A 12 5.57 0.90 -9.22
N LEU A 13 4.59 0.57 -10.06
CA LEU A 13 3.91 1.55 -10.92
C LEU A 13 2.67 2.11 -10.21
N ARG A 14 2.58 3.43 -10.04
CA ARG A 14 1.47 4.11 -9.34
C ARG A 14 0.85 5.20 -10.21
N GLY A 15 -0.37 5.64 -9.85
CA GLY A 15 -1.06 6.75 -10.51
C GLY A 15 -1.13 6.59 -12.04
N ALA A 16 -0.59 7.57 -12.77
CA ALA A 16 -0.59 7.60 -14.23
C ALA A 16 0.09 6.37 -14.86
N ASP A 17 1.21 5.92 -14.29
CA ASP A 17 1.96 4.76 -14.82
C ASP A 17 1.19 3.45 -14.67
N LYS A 18 0.39 3.33 -13.60
CA LYS A 18 -0.50 2.18 -13.36
C LYS A 18 -1.61 2.07 -14.42
N VAL A 19 -2.22 3.21 -14.76
CA VAL A 19 -3.42 3.23 -15.63
C VAL A 19 -3.10 3.41 -17.11
N ARG A 20 -1.85 3.75 -17.48
CA ARG A 20 -1.42 4.04 -18.86
C ARG A 20 -1.79 2.96 -19.88
N ARG A 21 -1.86 1.69 -19.46
CA ARG A 21 -2.10 0.53 -20.33
C ARG A 21 -3.54 -0.01 -20.25
N ILE A 22 -4.46 0.67 -19.56
CA ILE A 22 -5.88 0.26 -19.51
C ILE A 22 -6.50 0.51 -20.89
N PRO A 23 -7.24 -0.47 -21.48
CA PRO A 23 -7.86 -0.31 -22.79
C PRO A 23 -8.85 0.87 -22.85
N VAL A 24 -9.55 1.12 -21.74
CA VAL A 24 -10.43 2.29 -21.58
C VAL A 24 -9.58 3.49 -21.17
N LYS A 25 -9.69 4.59 -21.92
CA LYS A 25 -8.96 5.84 -21.63
C LYS A 25 -9.40 6.42 -20.29
N VAL A 26 -8.50 6.41 -19.32
CA VAL A 26 -8.65 7.15 -18.07
C VAL A 26 -8.32 8.62 -18.33
N ILE A 27 -9.33 9.48 -18.32
CA ILE A 27 -9.14 10.92 -18.50
C ILE A 27 -8.59 11.49 -17.19
N PRO A 28 -7.39 12.11 -17.20
CA PRO A 28 -6.81 12.67 -15.99
C PRO A 28 -7.65 13.87 -15.52
N THR A 29 -7.83 13.97 -14.21
CA THR A 29 -8.40 15.17 -13.60
C THR A 29 -7.38 16.31 -13.71
N THR A 30 -7.70 17.36 -14.46
CA THR A 30 -6.81 18.52 -14.67
C THR A 30 -6.91 19.56 -13.55
N ALA A 31 -8.06 19.64 -12.88
CA ALA A 31 -8.30 20.52 -11.75
C ALA A 31 -8.66 19.69 -10.51
N LEU A 32 -7.73 19.59 -9.55
CA LEU A 32 -7.97 18.90 -8.29
C LEU A 32 -8.87 19.74 -7.38
N LEU A 33 -10.09 19.27 -7.13
CA LEU A 33 -10.99 19.88 -6.15
C LEU A 33 -10.45 19.65 -4.74
N ARG A 34 -10.54 20.69 -3.90
CA ARG A 34 -10.19 20.56 -2.48
C ARG A 34 -11.19 19.63 -1.80
N LYS A 35 -10.67 18.70 -0.98
CA LYS A 35 -11.53 17.83 -0.17
C LYS A 35 -12.35 18.67 0.82
N PRO A 36 -13.68 18.42 0.96
CA PRO A 36 -14.52 19.08 1.96
C PRO A 36 -13.98 18.91 3.37
N ASP A 37 -14.30 19.85 4.26
CA ASP A 37 -13.74 19.88 5.60
C ASP A 37 -14.08 18.64 6.44
N TRP A 38 -15.26 18.05 6.24
CA TRP A 38 -15.76 16.90 7.01
C TRP A 38 -15.05 15.57 6.74
N ILE A 39 -14.37 15.40 5.59
CA ILE A 39 -13.67 14.14 5.25
C ILE A 39 -12.16 14.21 5.54
N ARG A 40 -11.65 15.37 6.00
CA ARG A 40 -10.22 15.55 6.27
C ARG A 40 -9.87 15.06 7.67
N VAL A 41 -8.99 14.07 7.74
CA VAL A 41 -8.43 13.56 8.99
C VAL A 41 -7.37 14.51 9.54
N ARG A 42 -7.26 14.58 10.87
CA ARG A 42 -6.16 15.26 11.56
C ARG A 42 -5.10 14.24 11.92
N ILE A 43 -3.89 14.42 11.39
CA ILE A 43 -2.77 13.53 11.70
C ILE A 43 -2.29 13.85 13.12
N ARG A 44 -2.46 12.89 14.03
CA ARG A 44 -1.85 12.93 15.37
C ARG A 44 -0.65 11.99 15.38
N THR A 45 0.42 12.41 16.01
CA THR A 45 1.59 11.57 16.26
C THR A 45 1.34 10.71 17.50
N ASN A 46 1.36 9.39 17.33
CA ASN A 46 1.29 8.41 18.42
C ASN A 46 2.48 7.44 18.25
N PRO A 47 3.25 7.15 19.32
CA PRO A 47 4.32 6.14 19.28
C PRO A 47 3.91 4.78 18.69
N ASP A 48 2.65 4.36 18.88
CA ASP A 48 2.15 3.09 18.32
C ASP A 48 2.16 3.04 16.79
N ILE A 49 2.01 4.18 16.13
CA ILE A 49 2.10 4.26 14.66
C ILE A 49 3.50 3.86 14.21
N THR A 50 4.53 4.38 14.88
CA THR A 50 5.93 4.04 14.58
C THR A 50 6.21 2.59 14.94
N ARG A 51 5.72 2.12 16.10
CA ARG A 51 5.86 0.72 16.54
C ARG A 51 5.35 -0.26 15.49
N ILE A 52 4.12 -0.07 14.98
CA ILE A 52 3.54 -0.98 13.97
C ILE A 52 4.30 -0.89 12.65
N LYS A 53 4.69 0.31 12.20
CA LYS A 53 5.52 0.47 11.00
C LYS A 53 6.84 -0.30 11.13
N ASP A 54 7.47 -0.24 12.29
CA ASP A 54 8.74 -0.94 12.55
C ASP A 54 8.57 -2.46 12.56
N ILE A 55 7.45 -2.97 13.11
CA ILE A 55 7.10 -4.40 13.03
C ILE A 55 6.97 -4.82 11.56
N LEU A 56 6.17 -4.09 10.77
CA LEU A 56 5.97 -4.39 9.34
C LEU A 56 7.29 -4.41 8.57
N ARG A 57 8.16 -3.42 8.77
CA ARG A 57 9.45 -3.33 8.07
C ARG A 57 10.43 -4.43 8.50
N ARG A 58 10.57 -4.70 9.80
CA ARG A 58 11.46 -5.77 10.30
C ARG A 58 11.04 -7.15 9.77
N ARG A 59 9.73 -7.39 9.69
CA ARG A 59 9.15 -8.67 9.25
C ARG A 59 8.91 -8.75 7.75
N LYS A 60 9.29 -7.71 6.99
CA LYS A 60 9.14 -7.62 5.52
C LYS A 60 7.68 -7.78 5.05
N LEU A 61 6.73 -7.33 5.86
CA LEU A 61 5.30 -7.44 5.55
C LEU A 61 4.76 -6.17 4.90
N ALA A 62 3.82 -6.35 3.97
CA ALA A 62 3.06 -5.27 3.38
C ALA A 62 1.73 -5.05 4.14
N SER A 63 1.22 -3.82 4.11
CA SER A 63 -0.09 -3.49 4.67
C SER A 63 -0.86 -2.60 3.70
N VAL A 64 -2.15 -2.91 3.49
CA VAL A 64 -3.03 -2.09 2.65
C VAL A 64 -3.23 -0.70 3.27
N CYS A 65 -3.05 -0.56 4.59
CA CYS A 65 -3.09 0.72 5.27
C CYS A 65 -2.05 1.69 4.68
N GLU A 66 -0.83 1.20 4.40
CA GLU A 66 0.25 1.99 3.80
C GLU A 66 0.16 2.01 2.28
N GLU A 67 0.00 0.84 1.65
CA GLU A 67 0.11 0.72 0.20
C GLU A 67 -1.05 1.38 -0.55
N ALA A 68 -2.21 1.52 0.08
CA ALA A 68 -3.39 2.19 -0.48
C ALA A 68 -3.57 3.64 0.02
N SER A 69 -2.57 4.22 0.71
CA SER A 69 -2.63 5.59 1.24
C SER A 69 -3.87 5.85 2.12
N CYS A 70 -4.18 4.90 3.02
CA CYS A 70 -5.40 4.96 3.83
C CYS A 70 -5.35 6.15 4.81
N PRO A 71 -6.36 7.05 4.80
CA PRO A 71 -6.37 8.20 5.72
C PRO A 71 -6.56 7.80 7.18
N ASN A 72 -7.09 6.60 7.45
CA ASN A 72 -7.36 6.10 8.80
C ASN A 72 -6.14 5.40 9.44
N LEU A 73 -5.02 5.27 8.72
CA LEU A 73 -3.82 4.61 9.24
C LEU A 73 -3.40 5.11 10.63
N PRO A 74 -3.35 6.44 10.92
CA PRO A 74 -2.96 6.91 12.24
C PRO A 74 -3.87 6.41 13.36
N GLU A 75 -5.17 6.33 13.10
CA GLU A 75 -6.18 5.86 14.06
C GLU A 75 -6.09 4.33 14.25
N CYS A 76 -6.11 3.56 13.17
CA CYS A 76 -6.03 2.11 13.24
C CYS A 76 -4.76 1.64 13.94
N PHE A 77 -3.61 2.22 13.56
CA PHE A 77 -2.33 1.81 14.15
C PHE A 77 -2.23 2.23 15.61
N SER A 78 -2.78 3.39 15.98
CA SER A 78 -2.87 3.81 17.39
C SER A 78 -3.66 2.84 18.26
N HIS A 79 -4.58 2.08 17.68
CA HIS A 79 -5.37 1.06 18.37
C HIS A 79 -4.78 -0.35 18.22
N GLY A 80 -3.50 -0.47 17.82
CA GLY A 80 -2.86 -1.79 17.66
C GLY A 80 -3.33 -2.58 16.43
N THR A 81 -4.14 -1.99 15.55
CA THR A 81 -4.79 -2.71 14.43
C THR A 81 -4.11 -2.41 13.10
N ALA A 82 -3.85 -3.45 12.30
CA ALA A 82 -3.40 -3.32 10.91
C ALA A 82 -4.07 -4.36 10.01
N THR A 83 -4.21 -4.03 8.73
CA THR A 83 -4.64 -4.98 7.70
C THR A 83 -3.44 -5.34 6.83
N PHE A 84 -3.04 -6.61 6.89
CA PHE A 84 -1.90 -7.12 6.14
C PHE A 84 -2.26 -7.37 4.68
N MET A 85 -1.27 -7.20 3.82
CA MET A 85 -1.30 -7.69 2.45
C MET A 85 -0.32 -8.84 2.34
N ILE A 86 -0.83 -10.01 1.96
CA ILE A 86 -0.02 -11.18 1.62
C ILE A 86 0.42 -11.10 0.16
N MET A 87 1.46 -11.84 -0.19
CA MET A 87 2.08 -11.86 -1.53
C MET A 87 2.65 -10.49 -1.94
N GLY A 88 3.09 -9.70 -0.95
CA GLY A 88 3.73 -8.41 -1.15
C GLY A 88 2.80 -7.27 -1.57
N GLU A 89 3.41 -6.19 -2.03
CA GLU A 89 2.74 -4.90 -2.24
C GLU A 89 2.38 -4.57 -3.70
N ILE A 90 2.71 -5.45 -4.64
CA ILE A 90 2.52 -5.24 -6.09
C ILE A 90 1.34 -6.09 -6.57
N CYS A 91 0.34 -5.43 -7.14
CA CYS A 91 -0.80 -6.09 -7.76
C CYS A 91 -0.58 -6.26 -9.28
N THR A 92 -0.85 -7.46 -9.79
CA THR A 92 -0.85 -7.71 -11.24
C THR A 92 -2.07 -7.08 -11.95
N ARG A 93 -3.11 -6.72 -11.18
CA ARG A 93 -4.27 -5.97 -11.66
C ARG A 93 -4.02 -4.46 -11.62
N ARG A 94 -4.86 -3.71 -12.34
CA ARG A 94 -4.70 -2.27 -12.57
C ARG A 94 -6.01 -1.49 -12.35
N CYS A 95 -6.72 -1.78 -11.26
CA CYS A 95 -7.98 -1.08 -10.94
C CYS A 95 -7.73 0.44 -10.84
N PRO A 96 -8.45 1.30 -11.60
CA PRO A 96 -8.19 2.74 -11.66
C PRO A 96 -8.31 3.49 -10.33
N PHE A 97 -9.17 2.99 -9.43
CA PHE A 97 -9.42 3.61 -8.13
C PHE A 97 -8.44 3.17 -7.04
N CYS A 98 -7.71 2.08 -7.26
CA CYS A 98 -6.88 1.46 -6.24
C CYS A 98 -5.50 2.10 -6.27
N ASP A 99 -4.94 2.44 -5.11
CA ASP A 99 -3.61 3.07 -5.04
C ASP A 99 -2.46 2.07 -4.88
N VAL A 100 -2.75 0.79 -4.58
CA VAL A 100 -1.74 -0.29 -4.56
C VAL A 100 -0.98 -0.32 -5.88
N ALA A 101 0.34 -0.48 -5.82
CA ALA A 101 1.19 -0.45 -6.99
C ALA A 101 0.82 -1.56 -8.00
N HIS A 102 0.91 -1.25 -9.28
CA HIS A 102 0.86 -2.24 -10.35
C HIS A 102 2.28 -2.65 -10.78
N GLY A 103 2.46 -3.90 -11.19
CA GLY A 103 3.74 -4.35 -11.73
C GLY A 103 3.84 -5.88 -11.77
N SER A 104 5.06 -6.35 -12.00
CA SER A 104 5.42 -7.75 -11.76
C SER A 104 5.91 -7.89 -10.32
N PRO A 105 5.26 -8.70 -9.48
CA PRO A 105 5.76 -8.99 -8.13
C PRO A 105 7.13 -9.68 -8.16
N LYS A 106 7.79 -9.69 -7.00
CA LYS A 106 8.94 -10.59 -6.75
C LYS A 106 8.44 -12.02 -6.55
N GLU A 107 9.36 -12.96 -6.44
CA GLU A 107 9.04 -14.33 -6.03
C GLU A 107 8.37 -14.34 -4.65
N LEU A 108 7.52 -15.35 -4.42
CA LEU A 108 6.81 -15.49 -3.15
C LEU A 108 7.79 -15.83 -2.03
N ASP A 109 7.68 -15.11 -0.93
CA ASP A 109 8.40 -15.41 0.30
C ASP A 109 7.71 -16.57 1.03
N GLN A 110 8.38 -17.71 1.13
CA GLN A 110 7.86 -18.90 1.80
C GLN A 110 7.74 -18.70 3.32
N ASP A 111 8.50 -17.77 3.88
CA ASP A 111 8.47 -17.45 5.32
C ASP A 111 7.37 -16.43 5.66
N GLU A 112 6.70 -15.82 4.67
CA GLU A 112 5.65 -14.80 4.88
C GLU A 112 4.57 -15.23 5.91
N PRO A 113 4.03 -16.47 5.88
CA PRO A 113 3.05 -16.90 6.88
C PRO A 113 3.60 -16.91 8.31
N GLY A 114 4.87 -17.32 8.49
CA GLY A 114 5.53 -17.31 9.79
C GLY A 114 5.79 -15.88 10.27
N GLN A 115 6.31 -15.02 9.38
CA GLN A 115 6.50 -13.61 9.67
C GLN A 115 5.19 -12.91 10.05
N LEU A 116 4.10 -13.22 9.37
CA LEU A 116 2.76 -12.71 9.68
C LEU A 116 2.31 -13.15 11.07
N ALA A 117 2.42 -14.44 11.39
CA ALA A 117 2.01 -14.98 12.69
C ALA A 117 2.76 -14.31 13.85
N GLU A 118 4.08 -14.18 13.71
CA GLU A 118 4.90 -13.50 14.72
C GLU A 118 4.60 -12.00 14.80
N ALA A 119 4.24 -11.34 13.69
CA ALA A 119 3.80 -9.95 13.71
C ALA A 119 2.51 -9.77 14.50
N VAL A 120 1.52 -10.64 14.28
CA VAL A 120 0.24 -10.63 15.01
C VAL A 120 0.50 -10.81 16.51
N GLN A 121 1.37 -11.74 16.89
CA GLN A 121 1.76 -11.96 18.28
C GLN A 121 2.45 -10.73 18.89
N GLU A 122 3.40 -10.11 18.19
CA GLU A 122 4.11 -8.90 18.65
C GLU A 122 3.19 -7.67 18.74
N MET A 123 2.13 -7.64 17.93
CA MET A 123 1.10 -6.61 18.00
C MET A 123 0.11 -6.81 19.15
N GLY A 124 0.06 -8.01 19.74
CA GLY A 124 -0.84 -8.36 20.84
C GLY A 124 -2.30 -8.51 20.40
N LEU A 125 -2.53 -9.03 19.20
CA LEU A 125 -3.85 -9.26 18.60
C LEU A 125 -4.34 -10.70 18.78
#